data_AF-A0A7W5Q7B3-F1
#
_entry.id   AF-A0A7W5Q7B3-F1
#
_cell.length_a   1.000
_cell.length_b   1.000
_cell.length_c   1.000
_cell.angle_alpha   90.00
_cell.angle_beta   90.00
_cell.angle_gamma   90.00
#
_symmetry.space_group_name_H-M   'P 1'
#
loop_
_entity.id
_entity.type
_entity.pdbx_description
1 polymer ?
#
loop_
_entity_poly.entity_id
_entity_poly.type
_entity_poly.pdbx_seq_one_letter_code
_entity_poly.pdbx_strand_id
1 'polypeptide(L)'
;MLPLFDMMMQAQNGAAMDAIAKQFNLAQEQATKAMAALTPAFSAGLKRSTSNPYDFAGLMQAVASGNYAKYFEDMSKAFTPEGISDGNNVLSQLFGSKEVSRAIAAQAAQMTGIGQEIYKQMLPVMAGTLMGGLFKQSTGQMASPVNPFVNTAMGETIQKWLESTGFAPKPKTTPEPSIFDNPFTQAMQLMFSVPKPAPQPQQPVNPFLDNPFAKAFQEMMAGLQQPAAKAPEPPKEEPKAENDSYSEMLNAMFDSGLEVQKSYQKSLEAIFEAYRPKTAPSPENNAPAGPSTTGKP
;
A
#
# COMPACT_ATOMS: atom_id res chain seq x y z
N MET A 1 -2.41 -2.37 -7.78
CA MET A 1 -1.01 -1.94 -7.62
C MET A 1 -0.55 -2.47 -6.28
N LEU A 2 0.61 -3.11 -6.21
CA LEU A 2 1.19 -3.44 -4.90
C LEU A 2 1.38 -2.14 -4.11
N PRO A 3 1.08 -2.10 -2.81
CA PRO A 3 1.50 -1.00 -1.97
C PRO A 3 3.00 -0.77 -2.14
N LEU A 4 3.43 0.49 -2.20
CA LEU A 4 4.86 0.87 -2.23
C LEU A 4 5.65 0.17 -1.10
N PHE A 5 4.98 -0.05 0.03
CA PHE A 5 5.52 -0.76 1.19
C PHE A 5 5.78 -2.24 0.91
N ASP A 6 4.82 -2.96 0.30
CA ASP A 6 4.99 -4.38 -0.03
C ASP A 6 6.06 -4.58 -1.10
N MET A 7 6.15 -3.67 -2.07
CA MET A 7 7.22 -3.67 -3.07
C MET A 7 8.60 -3.49 -2.42
N MET A 8 8.71 -2.65 -1.40
CA MET A 8 9.96 -2.46 -0.66
C MET A 8 10.30 -3.66 0.22
N MET A 9 9.31 -4.31 0.85
CA MET A 9 9.52 -5.56 1.58
C MET A 9 9.95 -6.70 0.66
N GLN A 10 9.44 -6.74 -0.56
CA GLN A 10 9.84 -7.71 -1.57
C GLN A 10 11.19 -7.36 -2.22
N ALA A 11 11.65 -6.11 -2.10
CA ALA A 11 12.97 -5.70 -2.58
C ALA A 11 14.06 -6.54 -1.89
N GLN A 12 14.95 -7.11 -2.70
CA GLN A 12 16.04 -7.97 -2.22
C GLN A 12 15.57 -9.11 -1.29
N ASN A 13 14.37 -9.66 -1.53
CA ASN A 13 13.86 -10.83 -0.80
C ASN A 13 13.76 -10.60 0.72
N GLY A 14 13.42 -9.37 1.15
CA GLY A 14 13.35 -8.97 2.56
C GLY A 14 14.66 -8.43 3.14
N ALA A 15 15.80 -8.57 2.46
CA ALA A 15 17.10 -8.09 2.94
C ALA A 15 17.24 -6.56 2.91
N ALA A 16 16.32 -5.86 2.22
CA ALA A 16 16.25 -4.41 2.20
C ALA A 16 16.16 -3.81 3.62
N MET A 17 15.40 -4.43 4.51
CA MET A 17 15.20 -3.90 5.87
C MET A 17 16.44 -4.11 6.73
N ASP A 18 17.11 -5.25 6.58
CA ASP A 18 18.36 -5.53 7.27
C ASP A 18 19.48 -4.60 6.81
N ALA A 19 19.52 -4.26 5.51
CA ALA A 19 20.47 -3.31 4.96
C ALA A 19 20.25 -1.89 5.51
N ILE A 20 19.00 -1.43 5.60
CA ILE A 20 18.64 -0.13 6.19
C ILE A 20 18.98 -0.12 7.69
N ALA A 21 18.61 -1.16 8.43
CA ALA A 21 18.90 -1.26 9.86
C ALA A 21 20.40 -1.20 10.14
N LYS A 22 21.21 -1.94 9.37
CA LYS A 22 22.68 -1.93 9.50
C LYS A 22 23.29 -0.60 9.10
N GLN A 23 22.89 -0.02 7.97
CA GLN A 23 23.47 1.22 7.45
C GLN A 23 23.21 2.41 8.38
N PHE A 24 22.00 2.49 8.95
CA PHE A 24 21.61 3.59 9.83
C PHE A 24 21.79 3.29 11.31
N ASN A 25 22.37 2.12 11.65
CA ASN A 25 22.55 1.64 13.02
C ASN A 25 21.24 1.69 13.84
N LEU A 26 20.14 1.28 13.21
CA LEU A 26 18.80 1.24 13.78
C LEU A 26 18.44 -0.18 14.20
N ALA A 27 17.66 -0.32 15.28
CA ALA A 27 16.99 -1.58 15.56
C ALA A 27 15.99 -1.91 14.44
N GLN A 28 15.75 -3.20 14.17
CA GLN A 28 14.83 -3.63 13.11
C GLN A 28 13.42 -3.03 13.28
N GLU A 29 12.92 -2.95 14.51
CA GLU A 29 11.65 -2.29 14.83
C GLU A 29 11.67 -0.78 14.52
N GLN A 30 12.79 -0.11 14.75
CA GLN A 30 12.95 1.31 14.43
C GLN A 30 13.00 1.53 12.93
N ALA A 31 13.70 0.67 12.18
CA ALA A 31 13.70 0.72 10.72
C ALA A 31 12.27 0.57 10.18
N THR A 32 11.50 -0.42 10.67
CA THR A 32 10.09 -0.62 10.32
C THR A 32 9.25 0.63 10.61
N LYS A 33 9.39 1.22 11.81
CA LYS A 33 8.69 2.46 12.18
C LYS A 33 9.08 3.63 11.26
N ALA A 34 10.36 3.74 10.91
CA ALA A 34 10.86 4.81 10.04
C ALA A 34 10.23 4.76 8.65
N MET A 35 10.22 3.58 8.04
CA MET A 35 9.63 3.40 6.72
C MET A 35 8.10 3.57 6.76
N ALA A 36 7.45 3.08 7.81
CA ALA A 36 6.01 3.29 8.02
C ALA A 36 5.68 4.78 8.11
N ALA A 37 6.50 5.57 8.82
CA ALA A 37 6.33 7.01 8.91
C ALA A 37 6.54 7.72 7.55
N LEU A 38 7.51 7.29 6.74
CA LEU A 38 7.77 7.91 5.44
C LEU A 38 6.75 7.51 4.36
N THR A 39 6.10 6.35 4.48
CA THR A 39 5.21 5.78 3.45
C THR A 39 4.07 6.72 3.03
N PRO A 40 3.31 7.37 3.95
CA PRO A 40 2.24 8.27 3.55
C PRO A 40 2.76 9.49 2.77
N ALA A 41 3.97 9.97 3.10
CA ALA A 41 4.58 11.09 2.39
C ALA A 41 4.95 10.70 0.95
N PHE A 42 5.57 9.53 0.75
CA PHE A 42 5.85 8.99 -0.58
C PHE A 42 4.57 8.74 -1.40
N SER A 43 3.53 8.20 -0.77
CA SER A 43 2.22 8.00 -1.41
C SER A 43 1.60 9.33 -1.87
N ALA A 44 1.61 10.34 -1.01
CA ALA A 44 1.11 11.68 -1.33
C ALA A 44 1.92 12.34 -2.46
N GLY A 45 3.25 12.26 -2.40
CA GLY A 45 4.14 12.77 -3.46
C GLY A 45 3.94 12.07 -4.80
N LEU A 46 3.82 10.74 -4.80
CA LEU A 46 3.52 9.98 -6.00
C LEU A 46 2.15 10.34 -6.57
N LYS A 47 1.10 10.41 -5.72
CA LYS A 47 -0.25 10.81 -6.13
C LYS A 47 -0.25 12.21 -6.77
N ARG A 48 0.48 13.16 -6.19
CA ARG A 48 0.65 14.51 -6.76
C ARG A 48 1.33 14.44 -8.13
N SER A 49 2.43 13.70 -8.21
CA SER A 49 3.22 13.56 -9.45
C SER A 49 2.41 12.91 -10.57
N THR A 50 1.58 11.92 -10.27
CA THR A 50 0.72 11.27 -11.27
C THR A 50 -0.54 12.07 -11.60
N SER A 51 -0.98 12.97 -10.72
CA SER A 51 -2.11 13.87 -10.97
C SER A 51 -1.77 15.05 -11.89
N ASN A 52 -0.48 15.38 -12.03
CA ASN A 52 0.00 16.45 -12.90
C ASN A 52 0.67 15.86 -14.16
N PRO A 53 0.19 16.15 -15.38
CA PRO A 53 0.75 15.61 -16.63
C PRO A 53 2.26 15.86 -16.81
N TYR A 54 2.76 17.02 -16.36
CA TYR A 54 4.17 17.39 -16.50
C TYR A 54 5.07 16.57 -15.56
N ASP A 55 4.68 16.49 -14.28
CA ASP A 55 5.42 15.72 -13.27
C ASP A 55 5.36 14.21 -13.60
N PHE A 56 4.22 13.74 -14.10
CA PHE A 56 4.05 12.36 -14.53
C PHE A 56 4.96 11.99 -15.71
N ALA A 57 5.07 12.87 -16.72
CA ALA A 57 5.97 12.64 -17.84
C ALA A 57 7.44 12.59 -17.40
N GLY A 58 7.85 13.51 -16.51
CA GLY A 58 9.19 13.52 -15.93
C GLY A 58 9.49 12.25 -15.12
N LEU A 59 8.53 11.81 -14.31
CA LEU A 59 8.62 10.56 -13.55
C LEU A 59 8.72 9.35 -14.48
N MET A 60 7.88 9.27 -15.52
CA MET A 60 7.90 8.15 -16.47
C MET A 60 9.23 8.08 -17.23
N GLN A 61 9.80 9.22 -17.61
CA GLN A 61 11.11 9.29 -18.23
C GLN A 61 12.23 8.88 -17.26
N ALA A 62 12.15 9.29 -15.99
CA ALA A 62 13.08 8.87 -14.95
C ALA A 62 13.01 7.35 -14.72
N VAL A 63 11.81 6.76 -14.62
CA VAL A 63 11.62 5.30 -14.55
C VAL A 63 12.22 4.64 -15.79
N ALA A 64 11.83 5.08 -16.99
CA ALA A 64 12.26 4.49 -18.26
C ALA A 64 13.77 4.56 -18.50
N SER A 65 14.48 5.50 -17.87
CA SER A 65 15.94 5.58 -17.95
C SER A 65 16.64 4.32 -17.40
N GLY A 66 15.95 3.50 -16.58
CA GLY A 66 16.47 2.25 -16.03
C GLY A 66 17.60 2.41 -15.02
N ASN A 67 18.10 3.63 -14.81
CA ASN A 67 19.26 3.91 -13.96
C ASN A 67 18.98 3.60 -12.47
N TYR A 68 17.71 3.49 -12.09
CA TYR A 68 17.26 3.20 -10.72
C TYR A 68 17.13 1.71 -10.41
N ALA A 69 17.12 0.83 -11.42
CA ALA A 69 16.95 -0.61 -11.23
C ALA A 69 18.03 -1.20 -10.30
N LYS A 70 19.26 -0.70 -10.44
CA LYS A 70 20.43 -1.11 -9.66
C LYS A 70 20.27 -0.87 -8.15
N TYR A 71 19.50 0.14 -7.75
CA TYR A 71 19.25 0.47 -6.34
C TYR A 71 18.24 -0.49 -5.71
N PHE A 72 17.29 -1.00 -6.51
CA PHE A 72 16.34 -2.01 -6.08
C PHE A 72 16.98 -3.39 -5.96
N GLU A 73 17.86 -3.75 -6.91
CA GLU A 73 18.62 -5.01 -6.90
C GLU A 73 19.70 -5.04 -5.82
N ASP A 74 20.36 -3.92 -5.57
CA ASP A 74 21.43 -3.79 -4.59
C ASP A 74 21.30 -2.47 -3.82
N MET A 75 20.79 -2.55 -2.59
CA MET A 75 20.60 -1.37 -1.72
C MET A 75 21.93 -0.70 -1.40
N SER A 76 23.05 -1.43 -1.42
CA SER A 76 24.37 -0.84 -1.16
C SER A 76 24.71 0.25 -2.17
N LYS A 77 24.21 0.13 -3.40
CA LYS A 77 24.35 1.16 -4.45
C LYS A 77 23.53 2.41 -4.17
N ALA A 78 22.40 2.28 -3.46
CA ALA A 78 21.57 3.42 -3.09
C ALA A 78 22.25 4.30 -2.02
N PHE A 79 23.18 3.74 -1.24
CA PHE A 79 23.95 4.45 -0.23
C PHE A 79 25.19 5.18 -0.78
N THR A 80 25.56 4.98 -2.05
CA THR A 80 26.70 5.69 -2.64
C THR A 80 26.37 7.16 -2.92
N PRO A 81 27.36 8.05 -3.08
CA PRO A 81 27.11 9.44 -3.46
C PRO A 81 26.24 9.59 -4.71
N GLU A 82 26.42 8.69 -5.69
CA GLU A 82 25.60 8.63 -6.91
C GLU A 82 24.16 8.23 -6.60
N GLY A 83 23.96 7.17 -5.79
CA GLY A 83 22.63 6.73 -5.37
C GLY A 83 21.86 7.78 -4.59
N ILE A 84 22.55 8.51 -3.70
CA ILE A 84 21.98 9.62 -2.95
C ILE A 84 21.63 10.79 -3.89
N SER A 85 22.48 11.10 -4.87
CA SER A 85 22.21 12.15 -5.86
C SER A 85 20.99 11.80 -6.72
N ASP A 86 20.93 10.58 -7.23
CA ASP A 86 19.81 10.07 -8.02
C ASP A 86 18.51 10.05 -7.21
N GLY A 87 18.57 9.59 -5.96
CA GLY A 87 17.45 9.63 -5.03
C GLY A 87 16.95 11.06 -4.76
N ASN A 88 17.85 12.04 -4.63
CA ASN A 88 17.48 13.44 -4.46
C ASN A 88 16.80 14.03 -5.71
N ASN A 89 17.17 13.59 -6.91
CA ASN A 89 16.49 13.99 -8.15
C ASN A 89 15.05 13.46 -8.17
N VAL A 90 14.85 12.20 -7.78
CA VAL A 90 13.53 11.60 -7.63
C VAL A 90 12.70 12.33 -6.57
N LEU A 91 13.27 12.61 -5.41
CA LEU A 91 12.58 13.37 -4.35
C LEU A 91 12.16 14.77 -4.84
N SER A 92 12.99 15.41 -5.67
CA SER A 92 12.65 16.72 -6.23
C SER A 92 11.45 16.63 -7.19
N GLN A 93 11.33 15.54 -7.94
CA GLN A 93 10.15 15.27 -8.78
C GLN A 93 8.92 14.88 -7.94
N LEU A 94 9.08 13.99 -6.96
CA LEU A 94 7.98 13.48 -6.13
C LEU A 94 7.42 14.52 -5.17
N PHE A 95 8.29 15.26 -4.50
CA PHE A 95 7.91 16.21 -3.45
C PHE A 95 7.95 17.67 -3.92
N GLY A 96 8.56 17.92 -5.08
CA GLY A 96 8.69 19.25 -5.69
C GLY A 96 9.93 20.01 -5.22
N SER A 97 10.30 19.90 -3.94
CA SER A 97 11.47 20.60 -3.42
C SER A 97 12.17 19.86 -2.28
N LYS A 98 13.46 20.18 -2.08
CA LYS A 98 14.26 19.60 -1.00
C LYS A 98 13.77 20.05 0.38
N GLU A 99 13.12 21.20 0.46
CA GLU A 99 12.52 21.75 1.68
C GLU A 99 11.35 20.87 2.12
N VAL A 100 10.51 20.41 1.19
CA VAL A 100 9.43 19.45 1.48
C VAL A 100 10.01 18.15 2.02
N SER A 101 11.06 17.60 1.38
CA SER A 101 11.75 16.41 1.88
C SER A 101 12.28 16.60 3.31
N ARG A 102 12.87 17.76 3.62
CA ARG A 102 13.36 18.08 4.97
C ARG A 102 12.23 18.22 6.00
N ALA A 103 11.09 18.80 5.60
CA ALA A 103 9.92 18.94 6.46
C ALA A 103 9.29 17.58 6.78
N ILE A 104 9.19 16.68 5.79
CA ILE A 104 8.76 15.29 5.99
C ILE A 104 9.69 14.57 6.97
N ALA A 105 11.02 14.73 6.81
CA ALA A 105 11.98 14.17 7.74
C ALA A 105 11.83 14.70 9.17
N ALA A 106 11.53 15.99 9.34
CA ALA A 106 11.29 16.59 10.66
C ALA A 106 10.05 15.99 11.33
N GLN A 107 8.96 15.85 10.56
CA GLN A 107 7.70 15.30 11.04
C GLN A 107 7.82 13.81 11.41
N ALA A 108 8.48 13.02 10.56
CA ALA A 108 8.72 11.60 10.84
C ALA A 108 9.59 11.41 12.09
N ALA A 109 10.59 12.29 12.29
CA ALA A 109 11.43 12.29 13.48
C ALA A 109 10.64 12.52 14.78
N GLN A 110 9.76 13.52 14.78
CA GLN A 110 8.93 13.83 15.94
C GLN A 110 7.99 12.67 16.32
N MET A 111 7.48 11.93 15.33
CA MET A 111 6.52 10.85 15.57
C MET A 111 7.16 9.54 16.00
N THR A 112 8.34 9.23 15.46
CA THR A 112 9.00 7.94 15.69
C THR A 112 10.06 7.99 16.78
N GLY A 113 10.51 9.19 17.17
CA GLY A 113 11.66 9.39 18.05
C GLY A 113 13.01 9.11 17.38
N ILE A 114 13.04 8.82 16.07
CA ILE A 114 14.27 8.60 15.29
C ILE A 114 14.82 9.96 14.82
N GLY A 115 16.14 10.16 14.88
CA GLY A 115 16.74 11.45 14.56
C GLY A 115 16.40 11.95 13.15
N GLN A 116 16.12 13.25 13.01
CA GLN A 116 15.83 13.88 11.71
C GLN A 116 16.94 13.62 10.68
N GLU A 117 18.19 13.55 11.12
CA GLU A 117 19.32 13.38 10.22
C GLU A 117 19.38 11.97 9.60
N ILE A 118 18.86 10.97 10.31
CA ILE A 118 18.67 9.62 9.77
C ILE A 118 17.62 9.66 8.66
N TYR A 119 16.48 10.34 8.88
CA TYR A 119 15.45 10.49 7.85
C TYR A 119 15.92 11.24 6.61
N LYS A 120 16.70 12.30 6.78
CA LYS A 120 17.28 13.06 5.66
C LYS A 120 18.19 12.20 4.78
N GLN A 121 18.91 11.25 5.38
CA GLN A 121 19.75 10.30 4.65
C GLN A 121 18.96 9.12 4.09
N MET A 122 17.89 8.69 4.78
CA MET A 122 17.04 7.57 4.38
C MET A 122 16.13 7.92 3.20
N LEU A 123 15.63 9.15 3.15
CA LEU A 123 14.70 9.62 2.10
C LEU A 123 15.23 9.40 0.68
N PRO A 124 16.45 9.84 0.31
CA PRO A 124 16.97 9.64 -1.05
C PRO A 124 17.13 8.16 -1.40
N VAL A 125 17.64 7.37 -0.45
CA VAL A 125 17.84 5.92 -0.62
C VAL A 125 16.51 5.25 -0.92
N MET A 126 15.48 5.50 -0.10
CA MET A 126 14.15 4.96 -0.31
C MET A 126 13.56 5.41 -1.65
N ALA A 127 13.72 6.68 -2.03
CA ALA A 127 13.22 7.18 -3.31
C ALA A 127 13.86 6.44 -4.50
N GLY A 128 15.18 6.24 -4.48
CA GLY A 128 15.92 5.51 -5.51
C GLY A 128 15.48 4.05 -5.62
N THR A 129 15.36 3.37 -4.48
CA THR A 129 14.91 1.96 -4.40
C THR A 129 13.46 1.82 -4.88
N LEU A 130 12.56 2.71 -4.47
CA LEU A 130 11.16 2.73 -4.92
C LEU A 130 11.07 2.92 -6.43
N MET A 131 11.86 3.83 -7.00
CA MET A 131 11.92 4.03 -8.44
C MET A 131 12.46 2.82 -9.19
N GLY A 132 13.46 2.13 -8.63
CA GLY A 132 13.96 0.87 -9.18
C GLY A 132 12.89 -0.22 -9.17
N GLY A 133 12.10 -0.32 -8.09
CA GLY A 133 10.98 -1.25 -8.00
C GLY A 133 9.86 -0.92 -8.98
N LEU A 134 9.52 0.36 -9.15
CA LEU A 134 8.55 0.80 -10.16
C LEU A 134 9.03 0.48 -11.58
N PHE A 135 10.32 0.67 -11.87
CA PHE A 135 10.91 0.27 -13.14
C PHE A 135 10.80 -1.24 -13.36
N LYS A 136 11.20 -2.04 -12.37
CA LYS A 136 11.08 -3.50 -12.41
C LYS A 136 9.62 -3.96 -12.60
N GLN A 137 8.67 -3.27 -11.99
CA GLN A 137 7.25 -3.54 -12.19
C GLN A 137 6.79 -3.16 -13.60
N SER A 138 7.21 -2.01 -14.11
CA SER A 138 6.85 -1.52 -15.45
C SER A 138 7.42 -2.39 -16.58
N THR A 139 8.61 -2.95 -16.36
CA THR A 139 9.30 -3.84 -17.31
C THR A 139 8.86 -5.30 -17.18
N GLY A 140 7.93 -5.61 -16.28
CA GLY A 140 7.48 -6.98 -16.01
C GLY A 140 8.51 -7.85 -15.29
N GLN A 141 9.65 -7.30 -14.89
CA GLN A 141 10.71 -8.01 -14.16
C GLN A 141 10.35 -8.28 -12.69
N MET A 142 9.30 -7.65 -12.15
CA MET A 142 8.67 -8.01 -10.87
C MET A 142 7.49 -9.00 -11.02
N ALA A 143 7.16 -9.44 -12.24
CA ALA A 143 6.02 -10.34 -12.48
C ALA A 143 6.33 -11.82 -12.26
N SER A 144 7.46 -12.15 -11.61
CA SER A 144 7.59 -13.45 -10.94
C SER A 144 7.13 -13.26 -9.50
N PRO A 145 5.93 -13.74 -9.12
CA PRO A 145 5.60 -13.85 -7.72
C PRO A 145 6.58 -14.85 -7.13
N VAL A 146 7.65 -14.34 -6.52
CA VAL A 146 8.48 -15.12 -5.62
C VAL A 146 7.63 -15.28 -4.37
N ASN A 147 6.63 -16.16 -4.45
CA ASN A 147 5.90 -16.64 -3.30
C ASN A 147 6.96 -17.36 -2.45
N PRO A 148 7.29 -16.90 -1.24
CA PRO A 148 8.32 -17.54 -0.40
C PRO A 148 7.96 -18.99 -0.01
N PHE A 149 6.76 -19.44 -0.38
CA PHE A 149 6.24 -20.78 -0.13
C PHE A 149 6.39 -21.76 -1.31
N VAL A 150 6.79 -21.32 -2.52
CA VAL A 150 6.83 -22.21 -3.72
C VAL A 150 7.84 -23.36 -3.61
N ASN A 151 8.86 -23.21 -2.76
CA ASN A 151 9.86 -24.26 -2.50
C ASN A 151 9.57 -25.07 -1.22
N THR A 152 8.42 -24.88 -0.59
CA THR A 152 8.00 -25.66 0.60
C THR A 152 6.86 -26.58 0.18
N ALA A 153 6.78 -27.80 0.74
CA ALA A 153 5.72 -28.77 0.46
C ALA A 153 4.28 -28.22 0.63
N MET A 154 4.11 -27.18 1.46
CA MET A 154 2.84 -26.47 1.61
C MET A 154 2.48 -25.60 0.39
N GLY A 155 3.46 -25.08 -0.35
CA GLY A 155 3.26 -24.28 -1.56
C GLY A 155 2.73 -25.09 -2.74
N GLU A 156 3.25 -26.30 -2.97
CA GLU A 156 2.71 -27.20 -4.00
C GLU A 156 1.24 -27.56 -3.71
N THR A 157 0.89 -27.74 -2.44
CA THR A 157 -0.47 -28.09 -2.00
C THR A 157 -1.43 -26.92 -2.20
N ILE A 158 -1.01 -25.69 -1.90
CA ILE A 158 -1.79 -24.47 -2.12
C ILE A 158 -1.96 -24.18 -3.61
N GLN A 159 -0.93 -24.44 -4.42
CA GLN A 159 -1.00 -24.26 -5.87
C GLN A 159 -1.99 -25.24 -6.52
N LYS A 160 -1.96 -26.50 -6.09
CA LYS A 160 -2.96 -27.51 -6.49
C LYS A 160 -4.38 -27.14 -6.04
N TRP A 161 -4.52 -26.60 -4.83
CA TRP A 161 -5.82 -26.12 -4.33
C TRP A 161 -6.32 -24.92 -5.16
N LEU A 162 -5.47 -23.97 -5.50
CA LEU A 162 -5.81 -22.79 -6.30
C LEU A 162 -6.18 -23.15 -7.75
N GLU A 163 -5.49 -24.13 -8.34
CA GLU A 163 -5.79 -24.67 -9.67
C GLU A 163 -7.12 -25.46 -9.66
N SER A 164 -7.39 -26.20 -8.59
CA SER A 164 -8.63 -26.99 -8.45
C SER A 164 -9.87 -26.17 -8.08
N THR A 165 -9.69 -24.97 -7.50
CA THR A 165 -10.79 -24.08 -7.09
C THR A 165 -11.21 -23.09 -8.19
N GLY A 166 -10.49 -23.06 -9.32
CA GLY A 166 -10.88 -22.26 -10.49
C GLY A 166 -10.70 -20.74 -10.34
N PHE A 167 -10.07 -20.27 -9.26
CA PHE A 167 -9.84 -18.84 -8.98
C PHE A 167 -8.52 -18.28 -9.53
N ALA A 168 -7.80 -19.03 -10.37
CA ALA A 168 -6.62 -18.51 -11.05
C ALA A 168 -7.03 -17.47 -12.13
N PRO A 169 -6.50 -16.24 -12.13
CA PRO A 169 -6.60 -15.37 -13.28
C PRO A 169 -5.81 -16.00 -14.44
N LYS A 170 -6.53 -16.43 -15.49
CA LYS A 170 -5.90 -16.98 -16.70
C LYS A 170 -4.94 -15.94 -17.30
N PRO A 171 -3.66 -16.27 -17.57
CA PRO A 171 -2.79 -15.40 -18.35
C PRO A 171 -3.36 -15.24 -19.76
N LYS A 172 -3.46 -13.99 -20.22
CA LYS A 172 -3.84 -13.66 -21.60
C LYS A 172 -2.67 -13.95 -22.53
N THR A 173 -2.84 -14.90 -23.43
CA THR A 173 -2.11 -14.99 -24.71
C THR A 173 -3.07 -15.53 -25.76
N THR A 174 -3.50 -14.67 -26.69
CA THR A 174 -3.99 -15.09 -28.02
C THR A 174 -2.79 -15.28 -28.93
N PRO A 175 -2.80 -16.26 -29.86
CA PRO A 175 -3.43 -16.02 -31.16
C PRO A 175 -4.24 -17.20 -31.76
N GLU A 176 -5.20 -16.81 -32.61
CA GLU A 176 -5.90 -17.52 -33.70
C GLU A 176 -7.14 -18.44 -33.46
N PRO A 177 -8.08 -18.49 -34.45
CA PRO A 177 -9.48 -18.84 -34.25
C PRO A 177 -9.84 -20.26 -34.75
N SER A 178 -10.59 -21.02 -33.95
CA SER A 178 -11.29 -22.23 -34.40
C SER A 178 -12.76 -21.91 -34.65
N ILE A 179 -13.16 -21.92 -35.93
CA ILE A 179 -14.47 -21.48 -36.44
C ILE A 179 -15.52 -22.62 -36.41
N PHE A 180 -15.22 -23.78 -35.82
CA PHE A 180 -16.04 -24.99 -36.00
C PHE A 180 -16.85 -25.45 -34.77
N ASP A 181 -16.89 -24.68 -33.68
CA ASP A 181 -17.62 -25.08 -32.47
C ASP A 181 -18.54 -23.96 -31.97
N ASN A 182 -19.69 -23.82 -32.63
CA ASN A 182 -20.70 -22.84 -32.23
C ASN A 182 -21.65 -23.45 -31.17
N PRO A 183 -21.79 -22.84 -29.97
CA PRO A 183 -22.55 -23.36 -28.82
C PRO A 183 -24.08 -23.45 -29.05
N PHE A 184 -24.56 -22.96 -30.19
CA PHE A 184 -25.96 -23.00 -30.59
C PHE A 184 -26.44 -24.42 -30.94
N THR A 185 -25.57 -25.28 -31.47
CA THR A 185 -25.91 -26.68 -31.78
C THR A 185 -26.09 -27.51 -30.51
N GLN A 186 -25.23 -27.31 -29.49
CA GLN A 186 -25.35 -27.96 -28.19
C GLN A 186 -26.63 -27.55 -27.45
N ALA A 187 -27.04 -26.28 -27.54
CA ALA A 187 -28.29 -25.82 -26.94
C ALA A 187 -29.53 -26.44 -27.61
N MET A 188 -29.52 -26.62 -28.93
CA MET A 188 -30.64 -27.22 -29.67
C MET A 188 -30.80 -28.71 -29.36
N GLN A 189 -29.68 -29.43 -29.15
CA GLN A 189 -29.66 -30.85 -28.84
C GLN A 189 -30.16 -31.15 -27.41
N LEU A 190 -29.90 -30.24 -26.47
CA LEU A 190 -30.42 -30.27 -25.11
C LEU A 190 -31.93 -29.93 -25.04
N MET A 191 -32.43 -29.07 -25.94
CA MET A 191 -33.83 -28.66 -25.96
C MET A 191 -34.78 -29.74 -26.51
N PHE A 192 -34.31 -30.62 -27.40
CA PHE A 192 -35.17 -31.58 -28.11
C PHE A 192 -35.35 -32.94 -27.39
N SER A 193 -34.82 -33.09 -26.17
CA SER A 193 -34.98 -34.30 -25.36
C SER A 193 -36.12 -34.11 -24.34
N VAL A 194 -37.22 -34.84 -24.52
CA VAL A 194 -38.45 -34.78 -23.69
C VAL A 194 -38.35 -35.73 -22.46
N PRO A 195 -38.98 -35.41 -21.29
CA PRO A 195 -38.49 -35.79 -19.97
C PRO A 195 -39.32 -36.88 -19.22
N LYS A 196 -38.75 -37.44 -18.13
CA LYS A 196 -39.48 -38.17 -17.07
C LYS A 196 -38.64 -38.26 -15.76
N PRO A 197 -39.20 -38.59 -14.57
CA PRO A 197 -39.64 -37.63 -13.54
C PRO A 197 -38.96 -37.79 -12.14
N ALA A 198 -39.05 -36.74 -11.31
CA ALA A 198 -38.65 -36.67 -9.87
C ALA A 198 -39.72 -37.30 -8.93
N PRO A 199 -39.55 -37.49 -7.57
CA PRO A 199 -39.13 -36.49 -6.54
C PRO A 199 -38.26 -37.09 -5.37
N GLN A 200 -37.64 -36.41 -4.37
CA GLN A 200 -38.04 -35.36 -3.41
C GLN A 200 -36.81 -34.64 -2.76
N PRO A 201 -36.99 -33.53 -2.00
CA PRO A 201 -35.97 -32.50 -1.73
C PRO A 201 -35.30 -32.55 -0.34
N GLN A 202 -34.06 -32.05 -0.24
CA GLN A 202 -33.38 -31.71 1.01
C GLN A 202 -33.01 -30.22 1.05
N GLN A 203 -33.27 -29.62 2.22
CA GLN A 203 -33.20 -28.20 2.56
C GLN A 203 -31.77 -27.62 2.47
N PRO A 204 -31.63 -26.29 2.29
CA PRO A 204 -30.34 -25.66 2.04
C PRO A 204 -29.44 -25.65 3.28
N VAL A 205 -28.19 -26.05 3.07
CA VAL A 205 -27.10 -25.93 4.06
C VAL A 205 -26.75 -24.44 4.18
N ASN A 206 -26.89 -23.87 5.39
CA ASN A 206 -26.54 -22.47 5.64
C ASN A 206 -25.05 -22.35 6.02
N PRO A 207 -24.20 -21.74 5.17
CA PRO A 207 -22.73 -21.69 5.32
C PRO A 207 -22.23 -20.81 6.48
N PHE A 208 -23.12 -20.28 7.31
CA PHE A 208 -22.77 -19.50 8.51
C PHE A 208 -22.37 -20.40 9.70
N LEU A 209 -22.85 -21.64 9.74
CA LEU A 209 -22.63 -22.57 10.87
C LEU A 209 -21.37 -23.45 10.73
N ASP A 210 -20.78 -23.53 9.53
CA ASP A 210 -19.60 -24.37 9.27
C ASP A 210 -18.26 -23.63 9.43
N ASN A 211 -18.28 -22.39 9.97
CA ASN A 211 -17.04 -21.69 10.28
C ASN A 211 -16.35 -22.32 11.50
N PRO A 212 -15.08 -22.76 11.39
CA PRO A 212 -14.35 -23.41 12.48
C PRO A 212 -14.19 -22.49 13.71
N PHE A 213 -14.29 -21.18 13.51
CA PHE A 213 -14.34 -20.16 14.56
C PHE A 213 -15.63 -20.22 15.40
N ALA A 214 -16.79 -20.46 14.78
CA ALA A 214 -18.06 -20.59 15.50
C ALA A 214 -18.08 -21.84 16.37
N LYS A 215 -17.44 -22.93 15.90
CA LYS A 215 -17.31 -24.19 16.61
C LYS A 215 -16.42 -24.07 17.87
N ALA A 216 -15.31 -23.35 17.77
CA ALA A 216 -14.43 -23.06 18.91
C ALA A 216 -15.12 -22.16 19.95
N PHE A 217 -15.90 -21.17 19.51
CA PHE A 217 -16.69 -20.31 20.39
C PHE A 217 -17.80 -21.09 21.11
N GLN A 218 -18.42 -22.04 20.42
CA GLN A 218 -19.47 -22.89 20.97
C GLN A 218 -18.93 -23.89 22.00
N GLU A 219 -17.74 -24.46 21.80
CA GLU A 219 -17.06 -25.30 22.81
C GLU A 219 -16.64 -24.49 24.05
N MET A 220 -16.18 -23.25 23.86
CA MET A 220 -15.84 -22.35 24.97
C MET A 220 -17.07 -21.96 25.81
N MET A 221 -18.21 -21.69 25.16
CA MET A 221 -19.49 -21.43 25.83
C MET A 221 -20.05 -22.66 26.54
N ALA A 222 -19.89 -23.85 25.95
CA ALA A 222 -20.30 -25.10 26.59
C ALA A 222 -19.43 -25.44 27.82
N GLY A 223 -18.15 -25.07 27.81
CA GLY A 223 -17.22 -25.21 28.94
C GLY A 223 -17.54 -24.31 30.13
N LEU A 224 -18.29 -23.22 29.93
CA LEU A 224 -18.75 -22.32 30.99
C LEU A 224 -20.10 -22.74 31.61
N GLN A 225 -20.73 -23.81 31.09
CA GLN A 225 -22.10 -24.18 31.43
C GLN A 225 -22.22 -25.63 31.91
N GLN A 226 -21.35 -26.05 32.84
CA GLN A 226 -21.69 -27.15 33.76
C GLN A 226 -22.23 -26.59 35.11
N PRO A 227 -23.31 -27.16 35.66
CA PRO A 227 -24.00 -26.63 36.83
C PRO A 227 -23.38 -27.14 38.15
N ALA A 228 -22.96 -26.22 39.02
CA ALA A 228 -22.87 -26.48 40.46
C ALA A 228 -24.18 -26.01 41.13
N ALA A 229 -24.65 -26.79 42.11
CA ALA A 229 -25.99 -26.80 42.69
C ALA A 229 -26.46 -25.48 43.37
N LYS A 230 -27.80 -25.29 43.39
CA LYS A 230 -28.56 -24.17 43.99
C LYS A 230 -28.49 -24.10 45.53
N ALA A 231 -28.44 -22.88 46.09
CA ALA A 231 -29.23 -22.40 47.26
C ALA A 231 -29.23 -20.84 47.32
N PRO A 232 -30.18 -20.17 48.01
CA PRO A 232 -30.91 -18.98 47.53
C PRO A 232 -30.34 -17.58 47.87
N GLU A 233 -30.77 -16.58 47.08
CA GLU A 233 -30.46 -15.14 47.14
C GLU A 233 -30.95 -14.40 48.41
N PRO A 234 -30.34 -13.24 48.72
CA PRO A 234 -31.09 -11.97 48.73
C PRO A 234 -30.28 -10.81 48.04
N PRO A 235 -30.81 -9.58 47.85
CA PRO A 235 -31.03 -8.96 46.53
C PRO A 235 -30.03 -7.85 46.12
N LYS A 236 -29.95 -7.66 44.78
CA LYS A 236 -29.58 -6.45 44.00
C LYS A 236 -28.28 -5.71 44.33
N GLU A 237 -27.35 -5.74 43.38
CA GLU A 237 -26.72 -4.54 42.79
C GLU A 237 -26.10 -4.91 41.42
N GLU A 238 -26.45 -4.18 40.36
CA GLU A 238 -25.82 -4.31 39.03
C GLU A 238 -24.43 -3.65 39.05
N PRO A 239 -23.34 -4.32 38.62
CA PRO A 239 -22.17 -3.63 38.12
C PRO A 239 -22.25 -3.57 36.59
N LYS A 240 -23.00 -2.62 36.05
CA LYS A 240 -22.81 -2.16 34.66
C LYS A 240 -21.75 -1.06 34.66
N ALA A 241 -20.47 -1.43 34.72
CA ALA A 241 -19.38 -0.46 34.59
C ALA A 241 -18.03 -1.03 34.12
N GLU A 242 -17.91 -2.33 33.81
CA GLU A 242 -16.59 -2.92 33.49
C GLU A 242 -16.42 -3.28 32.00
N ASN A 243 -17.50 -3.70 31.32
CA ASN A 243 -17.47 -4.00 29.89
C ASN A 243 -17.52 -2.76 29.00
N ASP A 244 -18.13 -1.66 29.47
CA ASP A 244 -18.14 -0.38 28.76
C ASP A 244 -16.79 0.33 28.84
N SER A 245 -16.06 0.18 29.96
CA SER A 245 -14.71 0.77 30.11
C SER A 245 -13.70 0.20 29.12
N TYR A 246 -13.74 -1.12 28.88
CA TYR A 246 -12.85 -1.76 27.90
C TYR A 246 -13.27 -1.45 26.45
N SER A 247 -14.57 -1.38 26.16
CA SER A 247 -15.07 -1.04 24.82
C SER A 247 -14.86 0.44 24.49
N GLU A 248 -15.05 1.35 25.44
CA GLU A 248 -14.70 2.77 25.33
C GLU A 248 -13.20 2.98 25.20
N MET A 249 -12.37 2.25 25.97
CA MET A 249 -10.92 2.31 25.81
C MET A 249 -10.50 1.81 24.42
N LEU A 250 -11.07 0.72 23.92
CA LEU A 250 -10.83 0.21 22.56
C LEU A 250 -11.30 1.20 21.48
N ASN A 251 -12.48 1.79 21.63
CA ASN A 251 -13.02 2.78 20.71
C ASN A 251 -12.17 4.06 20.71
N ALA A 252 -11.79 4.56 21.89
CA ALA A 252 -10.92 5.73 22.03
C ALA A 252 -9.53 5.46 21.44
N MET A 253 -9.00 4.26 21.61
CA MET A 253 -7.71 3.87 21.04
C MET A 253 -7.80 3.75 19.51
N PHE A 254 -8.88 3.16 18.98
CA PHE A 254 -9.14 3.06 17.54
C PHE A 254 -9.34 4.44 16.89
N ASP A 255 -10.17 5.29 17.50
CA ASP A 255 -10.38 6.67 17.06
C ASP A 255 -9.09 7.48 17.14
N SER A 256 -8.29 7.32 18.20
CA SER A 256 -6.99 7.98 18.31
C SER A 256 -6.02 7.53 17.21
N GLY A 257 -6.04 6.26 16.83
CA GLY A 257 -5.23 5.76 15.72
C GLY A 257 -5.65 6.37 14.38
N LEU A 258 -6.97 6.45 14.15
CA LEU A 258 -7.54 7.01 12.94
C LEU A 258 -7.37 8.54 12.88
N GLU A 259 -7.40 9.21 14.03
CA GLU A 259 -7.19 10.66 14.17
C GLU A 259 -5.71 11.04 14.10
N VAL A 260 -4.80 10.22 14.64
CA VAL A 260 -3.36 10.35 14.40
C VAL A 260 -3.06 10.17 12.92
N GLN A 261 -3.69 9.20 12.25
CA GLN A 261 -3.52 9.02 10.81
C GLN A 261 -4.07 10.22 10.02
N LYS A 262 -5.24 10.75 10.37
CA LYS A 262 -5.84 11.93 9.74
C LYS A 262 -5.02 13.20 9.98
N SER A 263 -4.55 13.43 11.20
CA SER A 263 -3.70 14.58 11.53
C SER A 263 -2.34 14.47 10.84
N TYR A 264 -1.78 13.26 10.71
CA TYR A 264 -0.58 12.99 9.93
C TYR A 264 -0.78 13.28 8.44
N GLN A 265 -1.89 12.82 7.86
CA GLN A 265 -2.25 13.14 6.48
C GLN A 265 -2.39 14.65 6.27
N LYS A 266 -3.13 15.33 7.16
CA LYS A 266 -3.39 16.78 7.07
C LYS A 266 -2.13 17.62 7.23
N SER A 267 -1.21 17.22 8.11
CA SER A 267 0.09 17.91 8.28
C SER A 267 1.00 17.70 7.07
N LEU A 268 1.02 16.50 6.49
CA LEU A 268 1.72 16.27 5.22
C LEU A 268 1.13 17.11 4.08
N GLU A 269 -0.21 17.15 3.96
CA GLU A 269 -0.91 17.99 2.99
C GLU A 269 -0.58 19.48 3.18
N ALA A 270 -0.56 19.97 4.42
CA ALA A 270 -0.19 21.34 4.75
C ALA A 270 1.27 21.64 4.36
N ILE A 271 2.20 20.70 4.55
CA ILE A 271 3.58 20.84 4.05
C ILE A 271 3.54 20.94 2.52
N PHE A 272 2.89 20.02 1.82
CA PHE A 272 2.82 20.06 0.35
C PHE A 272 2.17 21.34 -0.18
N GLU A 273 1.16 21.88 0.50
CA GLU A 273 0.46 23.10 0.12
C GLU A 273 1.27 24.36 0.42
N ALA A 274 1.92 24.44 1.58
CA ALA A 274 2.80 25.55 1.95
C ALA A 274 3.98 25.70 0.99
N TYR A 275 4.48 24.59 0.44
CA TYR A 275 5.59 24.55 -0.52
C TYR A 275 5.14 24.36 -1.97
N ARG A 276 3.83 24.46 -2.25
CA ARG A 276 3.34 24.52 -3.63
C ARG A 276 4.01 25.74 -4.28
N PRO A 277 4.70 25.61 -5.42
CA PRO A 277 5.18 26.78 -6.13
C PRO A 277 3.96 27.62 -6.49
N LYS A 278 3.82 28.81 -5.88
CA LYS A 278 2.88 29.82 -6.36
C LYS A 278 3.26 30.05 -7.81
N THR A 279 2.38 29.68 -8.74
CA THR A 279 2.39 30.29 -10.06
C THR A 279 2.38 31.79 -9.81
N ALA A 280 3.49 32.45 -10.14
CA ALA A 280 3.57 33.89 -10.09
C ALA A 280 2.36 34.44 -10.86
N PRO A 281 1.67 35.46 -10.34
CA PRO A 281 0.74 36.21 -11.20
C PRO A 281 1.57 36.66 -12.40
N SER A 282 1.07 36.37 -13.61
CA SER A 282 1.64 36.85 -14.87
C SER A 282 2.08 38.30 -14.68
N PRO A 283 3.29 38.70 -15.12
CA PRO A 283 3.68 40.09 -15.07
C PRO A 283 2.66 40.87 -15.90
N GLU A 284 1.78 41.56 -15.19
CA GLU A 284 0.83 42.49 -15.75
C GLU A 284 1.64 43.49 -16.56
N ASN A 285 1.23 43.63 -17.81
CA ASN A 285 1.88 44.34 -18.88
C ASN A 285 2.02 45.83 -18.54
N ASN A 286 3.00 46.18 -17.71
CA ASN A 286 3.39 47.55 -17.46
C ASN A 286 4.34 47.97 -18.58
N ALA A 287 3.77 48.19 -19.76
CA ALA A 287 4.45 48.82 -20.86
C ALA A 287 4.83 50.26 -20.44
N PRO A 288 6.10 50.67 -20.54
CA PRO A 288 6.47 52.05 -20.29
C PRO A 288 5.85 52.92 -21.40
N ALA A 289 5.06 53.92 -21.00
CA ALA A 289 4.67 55.01 -21.88
C ALA A 289 5.94 55.63 -22.48
N GLY A 290 6.06 55.60 -23.81
CA GLY A 290 7.20 56.13 -24.55
C GLY A 290 7.39 57.63 -24.30
N PRO A 291 8.61 58.16 -24.53
CA PRO A 291 8.96 59.52 -24.20
C PRO A 291 8.21 60.53 -25.10
N SER A 292 7.48 61.45 -24.47
CA SER A 292 6.96 62.66 -25.11
C SER A 292 8.14 63.56 -25.50
N THR A 293 8.46 63.60 -26.79
CA THR A 293 9.40 64.55 -27.36
C THR A 293 8.79 65.95 -27.33
N THR A 294 9.18 66.73 -26.32
CA THR A 294 8.93 68.17 -26.27
C THR A 294 10.26 68.88 -26.51
N GLY A 295 10.40 69.58 -27.62
CA GLY A 295 11.65 70.26 -27.98
C GLY A 295 11.49 71.15 -29.20
N LYS A 296 10.81 72.27 -29.00
CA LYS A 296 10.77 73.44 -29.91
C LYS A 296 12.14 74.16 -29.87
N PRO A 297 12.49 74.99 -30.87
CA PRO A 297 12.04 76.39 -30.86
C PRO A 297 11.19 76.83 -32.06
#